data_AF-A0A0E3LKE6-F1
#
_entry.id   AF-A0A0E3LKE6-F1
#
_cell.length_a   1.000
_cell.length_b   1.000
_cell.length_c   1.000
_cell.angle_alpha   90.00
_cell.angle_beta   90.00
_cell.angle_gamma   90.00
#
_symmetry.space_group_name_H-M   'P 1'
#
loop_
_entity.id
_entity.type
_entity.pdbx_description
1 polymer ?
#
loop_
_entity_poly.entity_id
_entity_poly.type
_entity_poly.pdbx_seq_one_letter_code
_entity_poly.pdbx_strand_id
1 'polypeptide(L)'
;MVCLSEYEYEILLKNTTLKECESFIIKNSEEVYLVPGGYKVKELMLMGTAAPVGFSGSDIIFQFTKPCFGLFVIKLKNETEEIERLRNQYKKDKNVKKIK
;
A
#
# COMPACT_ATOMS: atom_id res chain seq x y z
N MET A 1 12.37 -6.74 -14.31
CA MET A 1 12.21 -7.20 -12.91
C MET A 1 11.99 -5.94 -12.10
N VAL A 2 10.77 -5.72 -11.61
CA VAL A 2 10.43 -4.47 -10.92
C VAL A 2 11.13 -4.48 -9.57
N CYS A 3 11.96 -3.47 -9.31
CA CYS A 3 12.68 -3.35 -8.05
C CYS A 3 12.19 -2.12 -7.30
N LEU A 4 11.99 -2.29 -5.99
CA LEU A 4 11.63 -1.18 -5.11
C LEU A 4 12.65 -0.03 -5.16
N SER A 5 13.91 -0.34 -5.50
CA SER A 5 15.01 0.63 -5.63
C SER A 5 14.82 1.67 -6.73
N GLU A 6 13.86 1.48 -7.64
CA GLU A 6 13.58 2.44 -8.71
C GLU A 6 12.67 3.60 -8.24
N TYR A 7 12.14 3.53 -7.02
CA TYR A 7 11.24 4.53 -6.46
C TYR A 7 11.85 5.27 -5.27
N GLU A 8 11.38 6.48 -5.00
CA GLU A 8 11.68 7.17 -3.75
C GLU A 8 10.83 6.58 -2.64
N TYR A 9 11.40 5.63 -1.88
CA TYR A 9 10.67 4.89 -0.85
C TYR A 9 11.33 4.94 0.52
N GLU A 10 10.52 4.71 1.53
CA GLU A 10 10.94 4.52 2.91
C GLU A 10 10.30 3.25 3.49
N ILE A 11 11.06 2.50 4.28
CA ILE A 11 10.54 1.33 4.98
C ILE A 11 10.14 1.77 6.38
N LEU A 12 8.84 1.78 6.66
CA LEU A 12 8.30 2.22 7.94
C LEU A 12 8.23 1.09 8.97
N LEU A 13 7.95 -0.14 8.53
CA LEU A 13 7.97 -1.35 9.36
C LEU A 13 8.58 -2.53 8.60
N LYS A 14 9.23 -3.44 9.33
CA LYS A 14 9.91 -4.64 8.83
C LYS A 14 9.53 -5.85 9.68
N ASN A 15 9.50 -7.04 9.09
CA ASN A 15 9.30 -8.32 9.77
C ASN A 15 8.10 -8.30 10.73
N THR A 16 6.97 -7.77 10.27
CA THR A 16 5.79 -7.52 11.08
C THR A 16 4.64 -8.46 10.70
N THR A 17 3.54 -8.43 11.46
CA THR A 17 2.32 -9.19 11.17
C THR A 17 1.35 -8.39 10.30
N LEU A 18 0.36 -9.08 9.70
CA LEU A 18 -0.71 -8.42 8.93
C LEU A 18 -1.47 -7.39 9.77
N LYS A 19 -1.81 -7.74 11.02
CA LYS A 19 -2.57 -6.88 11.93
C LYS A 19 -1.79 -5.61 12.30
N GLU A 20 -0.50 -5.73 12.50
CA GLU A 20 0.39 -4.59 12.77
C GLU A 20 0.56 -3.71 11.53
N CYS A 21 0.72 -4.29 10.33
CA CYS A 21 0.74 -3.53 9.08
C CYS A 21 -0.51 -2.67 8.93
N GLU A 22 -1.68 -3.28 9.07
CA GLU A 22 -2.97 -2.60 8.94
C GLU A 22 -3.13 -1.50 9.98
N SER A 23 -2.87 -1.80 11.25
CA SER A 23 -2.96 -0.81 12.34
C SER A 23 -2.03 0.37 12.11
N PHE A 24 -0.81 0.11 11.64
CA PHE A 24 0.18 1.15 11.36
C PHE A 24 -0.26 2.03 10.18
N ILE A 25 -0.76 1.45 9.10
CA ILE A 25 -1.21 2.19 7.92
C ILE A 25 -2.42 3.06 8.27
N ILE A 26 -3.39 2.52 9.02
CA ILE A 26 -4.54 3.30 9.54
C ILE A 26 -4.08 4.48 10.39
N LYS A 27 -3.09 4.30 11.26
CA LYS A 27 -2.63 5.38 12.14
C LYS A 27 -1.91 6.50 11.37
N ASN A 28 -1.11 6.15 10.35
CA ASN A 28 -0.22 7.07 9.65
C ASN A 28 -0.77 7.61 8.32
N SER A 29 -2.02 7.29 7.98
CA SER A 29 -2.65 7.75 6.74
C SER A 29 -3.90 8.58 7.03
N GLU A 30 -4.24 9.49 6.13
CA GLU A 30 -5.47 10.29 6.20
C GLU A 30 -6.66 9.47 5.72
N GLU A 31 -6.44 8.63 4.70
CA GLU A 31 -7.43 7.77 4.09
C GLU A 31 -6.82 6.39 3.86
N VAL A 32 -7.57 5.31 4.14
CA VAL A 32 -7.11 3.92 3.96
C VAL A 32 -8.18 3.07 3.30
N TYR A 33 -7.73 2.28 2.33
CA TYR A 33 -8.52 1.28 1.63
C TYR A 33 -7.95 -0.11 1.84
N LEU A 34 -8.83 -1.08 2.08
CA LEU A 34 -8.53 -2.50 1.90
C LEU A 34 -8.82 -2.88 0.46
N VAL A 35 -7.78 -3.29 -0.26
CA VAL A 35 -7.89 -3.76 -1.64
C VAL A 35 -7.66 -5.27 -1.68
N PRO A 36 -8.32 -6.01 -2.60
CA PRO A 36 -8.01 -7.40 -2.84
C PRO A 36 -6.56 -7.61 -3.26
N GLY A 37 -6.03 -8.81 -3.04
CA GLY A 37 -4.76 -9.23 -3.62
C GLY A 37 -4.72 -9.07 -5.15
N GLY A 38 -3.54 -8.72 -5.67
CA GLY A 38 -3.30 -8.53 -7.10
C GLY A 38 -3.45 -7.11 -7.61
N TYR A 39 -3.90 -6.18 -6.76
CA TYR A 39 -3.72 -4.75 -7.01
C TYR A 39 -2.24 -4.39 -7.13
N LYS A 40 -1.95 -3.37 -7.92
CA LYS A 40 -0.60 -2.81 -8.04
C LYS A 40 -0.57 -1.38 -7.53
N VAL A 41 0.42 -1.07 -6.71
CA VAL A 41 0.88 0.30 -6.44
C VAL A 41 2.12 0.50 -7.30
N LYS A 42 2.05 1.38 -8.30
CA LYS A 42 2.96 1.41 -9.45
C LYS A 42 3.05 0.03 -10.10
N GLU A 43 4.23 -0.57 -10.11
CA GLU A 43 4.48 -1.91 -10.61
C GLU A 43 4.62 -2.96 -9.50
N LEU A 44 4.40 -2.57 -8.23
CA LEU A 44 4.50 -3.42 -7.06
C LEU A 44 3.15 -4.09 -6.79
N MET A 45 3.07 -5.38 -7.07
CA MET A 45 1.87 -6.18 -6.83
C MET A 45 1.71 -6.47 -5.33
N LEU A 46 0.52 -6.17 -4.81
CA LEU A 46 0.13 -6.44 -3.43
C LEU A 46 -0.31 -7.91 -3.32
N MET A 47 0.32 -8.63 -2.38
CA MET A 47 0.02 -10.04 -2.12
C MET A 47 -0.95 -10.21 -0.94
N GLY A 48 -1.59 -11.38 -0.88
CA GLY A 48 -2.53 -11.75 0.18
C GLY A 48 -4.00 -11.61 -0.23
N THR A 49 -4.92 -11.91 0.67
CA THR A 49 -6.37 -11.83 0.40
C THR A 49 -6.86 -10.39 0.36
N ALA A 50 -6.38 -9.57 1.30
CA ALA A 50 -6.63 -8.14 1.37
C ALA A 50 -5.35 -7.43 1.83
N ALA A 51 -5.07 -6.28 1.23
CA ALA A 51 -3.92 -5.44 1.56
C ALA A 51 -4.39 -4.02 1.89
N PRO A 52 -3.97 -3.45 3.02
CA PRO A 52 -4.21 -2.05 3.33
C PRO A 52 -3.32 -1.13 2.47
N VAL A 53 -3.94 -0.11 1.87
CA VAL A 53 -3.29 0.98 1.13
C VAL A 53 -3.81 2.30 1.68
N GLY A 54 -2.90 3.10 2.24
CA GLY A 54 -3.18 4.39 2.81
C GLY A 54 -2.57 5.53 2.01
N PHE A 55 -3.21 6.70 2.10
CA PHE A 55 -2.78 7.94 1.48
C PHE A 55 -2.59 9.02 2.56
N SER A 56 -1.50 9.76 2.49
CA SER A 56 -1.22 10.91 3.35
C SER A 56 -0.54 12.00 2.54
N GLY A 57 -1.24 13.11 2.29
CA GLY A 57 -0.78 14.13 1.34
C GLY A 57 -0.45 13.53 -0.03
N SER A 58 0.81 13.66 -0.46
CA SER A 58 1.34 13.11 -1.72
C SER A 58 1.98 11.73 -1.55
N ASP A 59 1.87 11.09 -0.40
CA ASP A 59 2.55 9.84 -0.10
C ASP A 59 1.59 8.64 -0.07
N ILE A 60 2.08 7.47 -0.48
CA ILE A 60 1.33 6.20 -0.46
C ILE A 60 1.98 5.27 0.55
N ILE A 61 1.22 4.78 1.51
CA ILE A 61 1.69 3.84 2.54
C ILE A 61 0.95 2.51 2.37
N PHE A 62 1.67 1.42 2.11
CA PHE A 62 1.03 0.13 1.86
C PHE A 62 1.83 -1.06 2.39
N GLN A 63 1.11 -2.16 2.57
CA GLN A 63 1.69 -3.44 2.91
C GLN A 63 2.39 -4.07 1.70
N PHE A 64 3.64 -4.51 1.87
CA PHE A 64 4.38 -5.21 0.82
C PHE A 64 5.03 -6.48 1.37
N THR A 65 4.89 -7.58 0.64
CA THR A 65 5.46 -8.87 1.03
C THR A 65 6.72 -9.13 0.22
N LYS A 66 7.86 -9.21 0.90
CA LYS A 66 9.11 -9.66 0.29
C LYS A 66 9.28 -11.17 0.54
N PRO A 67 9.38 -12.02 -0.49
CA PRO A 67 9.35 -13.48 -0.33
C PRO A 67 10.35 -14.03 0.69
N CYS A 68 11.55 -13.43 0.78
CA CYS A 68 12.61 -13.90 1.66
C CYS A 68 12.58 -13.27 3.06
N PHE A 69 11.85 -12.17 3.26
CA PHE A 69 11.95 -11.35 4.47
C PHE A 69 10.60 -11.08 5.15
N GLY A 70 9.49 -11.54 4.58
CA GLY A 70 8.16 -11.38 5.17
C GLY A 70 7.49 -10.05 4.83
N LEU A 71 6.68 -9.55 5.75
CA LEU A 71 5.83 -8.37 5.58
C LEU A 71 6.53 -7.07 5.98
N PHE A 72 6.31 -6.06 5.16
CA PHE A 72 6.85 -4.72 5.30
C PHE A 72 5.72 -3.70 5.14
N VAL A 73 5.90 -2.54 5.75
CA VAL A 73 5.14 -1.35 5.40
C VAL A 73 6.07 -0.39 4.67
N ILE A 74 5.69 -0.05 3.44
CA ILE A 74 6.46 0.82 2.55
C ILE A 74 5.69 2.12 2.39
N LYS A 75 6.44 3.22 2.38
CA LYS A 75 5.96 4.54 2.00
C LYS A 75 6.64 4.95 0.69
N LEU A 76 5.86 5.21 -0.35
CA LEU A 76 6.33 5.91 -1.55
C LEU A 76 6.07 7.41 -1.39
N LYS A 77 7.07 8.22 -1.75
CA LYS A 77 7.04 9.67 -1.57
C LYS A 77 6.67 10.37 -2.87
N ASN A 78 5.90 11.46 -2.76
CA ASN A 78 5.59 12.36 -3.88
C ASN A 78 4.89 11.70 -5.08
N GLU A 79 3.98 10.76 -4.82
CA GLU A 79 3.30 9.93 -5.83
C GLU A 79 1.88 10.39 -6.18
N THR A 80 1.67 11.70 -6.37
CA THR A 80 0.35 12.29 -6.61
C THR A 80 -0.40 11.68 -7.79
N GLU A 81 0.27 11.43 -8.92
CA GLU A 81 -0.34 10.85 -10.12
C GLU A 81 -0.82 9.41 -9.88
N GLU A 82 -0.04 8.64 -9.12
CA GLU A 82 -0.40 7.27 -8.76
C GLU A 82 -1.56 7.23 -7.75
N ILE A 83 -1.60 8.18 -6.81
CA ILE A 83 -2.74 8.35 -5.89
C ILE A 83 -4.03 8.57 -6.67
N GLU A 84 -4.03 9.46 -7.67
CA GLU A 84 -5.20 9.70 -8.51
C GLU A 84 -5.61 8.47 -9.31
N ARG A 85 -4.63 7.76 -9.91
CA ARG A 85 -4.86 6.50 -10.63
C ARG A 85 -5.54 5.46 -9.72
N LEU A 86 -4.99 5.24 -8.54
CA LEU A 86 -5.51 4.28 -7.56
C LEU A 86 -6.91 4.67 -7.07
N ARG A 87 -7.13 5.93 -6.68
CA ARG A 87 -8.46 6.40 -6.26
C ARG A 87 -9.50 6.23 -7.35
N ASN A 88 -9.16 6.50 -8.60
CA ASN A 88 -10.06 6.29 -9.74
C ASN A 88 -10.35 4.81 -10.00
N GLN A 89 -9.37 3.93 -9.78
CA GLN A 89 -9.55 2.48 -9.85
C GLN A 89 -10.46 1.98 -8.72
N TYR A 90 -10.22 2.42 -7.48
CA TYR A 90 -10.97 2.00 -6.29
C TYR A 90 -12.45 2.39 -6.36
N LYS A 91 -12.77 3.54 -6.96
CA LYS A 91 -14.17 3.96 -7.18
C LYS A 91 -14.95 3.02 -8.09
N LYS A 92 -14.28 2.28 -8.98
CA LYS A 92 -14.91 1.38 -9.95
C LYS A 92 -15.04 -0.06 -9.42
N ASP A 93 -14.17 -0.46 -8.50
CA ASP A 93 -14.17 -1.83 -7.97
C ASP A 93 -14.96 -1.93 -6.66
N LYS A 94 -16.01 -2.74 -6.68
CA LYS A 94 -16.89 -2.99 -5.52
C LYS A 94 -16.23 -3.80 -4.42
N ASN A 95 -15.11 -4.47 -4.70
CA ASN A 95 -14.38 -5.28 -3.72
C ASN A 95 -13.41 -4.45 -2.86
N VAL A 96 -13.18 -3.19 -3.22
CA VAL A 96 -12.36 -2.27 -2.43
C VAL A 96 -13.20 -1.66 -1.32
N LYS A 97 -12.69 -1.65 -0.08
CA LYS A 97 -13.39 -1.11 1.09
C LYS A 97 -12.60 0.02 1.72
N LYS A 98 -13.20 1.21 1.84
CA LYS A 98 -12.63 2.30 2.64
C LYS A 98 -12.81 1.99 4.13
N ILE A 99 -11.72 2.07 4.89
CA ILE A 99 -11.70 1.76 6.34
C ILE A 99 -11.25 2.93 7.22
N LYS A 100 -10.73 4.00 6.61
CA LYS A 100 -10.47 5.31 7.20
C LYS A 100 -10.63 6.36 6.10
#